data_AF-A0A838AAE3-F1
#
_entry.id   AF-A0A838AAE3-F1
#
_cell.length_a   1.000
_cell.length_b   1.000
_cell.length_c   1.000
_cell.angle_alpha   90.00
_cell.angle_beta   90.00
_cell.angle_gamma   90.00
#
_symmetry.space_group_name_H-M   'P 1'
#
loop_
_entity.id
_entity.type
_entity.pdbx_description
1 polymer ?
#
loop_
_entity_poly.entity_id
_entity_poly.type
_entity_poly.pdbx_seq_one_letter_code
_entity_poly.pdbx_strand_id
1 'polypeptide(L)' 'MTGWRTSSYTHHEENACVEVGHCPDRVGIRDTKQAAVPEDARPVLVLPPRAFHAFVSAVR' A
#
# COMPACT_ATOMS: atom_id res chain seq x y z
N MET A 1 -11.48 1.05 1.52
CA MET A 1 -10.68 0.07 0.74
C MET A 1 -10.74 -1.27 1.44
N THR A 2 -10.56 -2.36 0.69
CA THR A 2 -10.57 -3.73 1.22
C THR A 2 -9.44 -4.55 0.62
N GLY A 3 -9.24 -5.78 1.14
CA GLY A 3 -8.30 -6.74 0.57
C GLY A 3 -6.82 -6.35 0.69
N TRP A 4 -6.45 -5.68 1.79
CA TRP A 4 -5.07 -5.29 2.08
C TRP A 4 -4.11 -6.48 2.04
N ARG A 5 -3.00 -6.32 1.32
CA ARG A 5 -1.94 -7.33 1.17
C ARG A 5 -0.57 -6.68 1.33
N THR A 6 0.25 -7.26 2.20
CA THR A 6 1.67 -6.93 2.28
C THR A 6 2.37 -7.26 0.97
N SER A 7 3.27 -6.37 0.53
CA SER A 7 4.06 -6.58 -0.70
C SER A 7 4.91 -7.85 -0.63
N SER A 8 5.16 -8.50 -1.76
CA SER A 8 6.09 -9.64 -1.84
C SER A 8 7.56 -9.24 -1.90
N TYR A 9 7.85 -7.94 -2.07
CA TYR A 9 9.21 -7.38 -2.11
C TYR A 9 9.72 -6.96 -0.72
N THR A 10 9.07 -7.43 0.35
CA THR A 10 9.45 -7.10 1.73
C THR A 10 10.63 -7.96 2.20
N HIS A 11 11.75 -7.33 2.56
CA HIS A 11 12.88 -7.99 3.23
C HIS A 11 12.76 -7.84 4.75
N HIS A 12 13.01 -8.92 5.50
CA HIS A 12 12.67 -9.04 6.93
C HIS A 12 13.36 -8.02 7.84
N GLU A 13 14.51 -7.47 7.42
CA GLU A 13 15.33 -6.67 8.31
C GLU A 13 14.98 -5.18 8.26
N GLU A 14 14.71 -4.57 7.10
CA GLU A 14 14.63 -3.08 7.05
C GLU A 14 13.61 -2.48 6.05
N ASN A 15 13.20 -3.19 4.99
CA ASN A 15 12.39 -2.62 3.88
C ASN A 15 10.96 -3.19 3.76
N ALA A 16 10.43 -3.79 4.83
CA ALA A 16 9.13 -4.47 4.86
C ALA A 16 7.96 -3.58 5.32
N CYS A 17 7.72 -2.45 4.66
CA CYS A 17 6.81 -1.41 5.18
C CYS A 17 5.67 -1.03 4.22
N VAL A 18 5.21 -1.95 3.36
CA VAL A 18 4.15 -1.61 2.38
C VAL A 18 3.09 -2.69 2.30
N GLU A 19 1.85 -2.26 2.50
CA GLU A 19 0.66 -3.02 2.14
C GLU A 19 -0.20 -2.23 1.14
N VAL A 20 -0.84 -2.96 0.23
CA VAL A 20 -1.66 -2.42 -0.86
C VAL A 20 -3.09 -2.91 -0.71
N GLY A 21 -4.04 -1.99 -0.80
CA GLY A 21 -5.47 -2.22 -0.71
C GLY A 21 -6.19 -1.66 -1.93
N HIS A 22 -7.41 -2.15 -2.18
CA HIS A 22 -8.13 -1.80 -3.40
C HIS A 22 -9.59 -1.39 -3.13
N CYS A 23 -10.13 -0.62 -4.06
CA CYS A 23 -11.56 -0.40 -4.27
C CYS A 23 -11.77 -0.14 -5.79
N PRO A 24 -13.01 -0.09 -6.32
CA PRO A 24 -13.26 -0.12 -7.76
C PRO A 24 -12.45 0.89 -8.60
N ASP A 25 -12.16 2.07 -8.05
CA ASP A 25 -11.54 3.17 -8.79
C ASP A 25 -10.27 3.74 -8.10
N ARG A 26 -9.77 3.12 -7.03
CA ARG A 26 -8.55 3.56 -6.32
C ARG A 26 -7.72 2.39 -5.78
N VAL A 27 -6.42 2.65 -5.68
CA VAL A 27 -5.44 1.84 -4.98
C VAL A 27 -4.94 2.61 -3.77
N GLY A 28 -4.89 1.94 -2.62
CA GLY A 28 -4.35 2.49 -1.37
C GLY A 28 -3.02 1.86 -1.05
N ILE A 29 -2.12 2.66 -0.52
CA ILE A 29 -0.78 2.24 -0.09
C ILE A 29 -0.58 2.79 1.32
N ARG A 30 -0.20 1.93 2.25
CA ARG A 30 0.10 2.35 3.63
C ARG A 30 1.25 1.54 4.21
N ASP A 31 1.75 2.03 5.34
CA ASP A 31 2.84 1.39 6.06
C ASP A 31 2.32 0.28 6.98
N THR A 32 2.81 -0.95 6.78
CA THR A 32 2.47 -2.11 7.60
C THR A 32 2.78 -1.90 9.09
N LYS A 33 3.77 -1.06 9.42
CA LYS A 33 4.18 -0.74 10.80
C LYS A 33 3.19 0.15 11.52
N GLN A 34 2.26 0.79 10.81
CA GLN A 34 1.21 1.61 11.42
C GLN A 34 0.07 0.76 12.01
N ALA A 35 0.26 -0.54 12.21
CA ALA A 35 -0.69 -1.47 12.82
C ALA A 35 -1.30 -1.00 14.15
N ALA A 36 -0.55 -0.23 14.95
CA ALA A 36 -1.01 0.32 16.22
C ALA A 36 -1.86 1.61 16.08
N VAL A 37 -1.86 2.25 14.90
CA VAL A 37 -2.69 3.43 14.65
C VAL A 37 -4.13 2.99 14.37
N PRO A 38 -5.15 3.62 14.97
CA PRO A 38 -6.55 3.37 14.65
C PRO A 38 -6.82 3.43 13.14
N GLU A 39 -7.68 2.55 12.63
CA GLU A 39 -7.89 2.37 11.18
C GLU A 39 -8.38 3.64 10.49
N ASP A 40 -9.21 4.43 11.15
CA ASP A 40 -9.75 5.72 10.68
C ASP A 40 -8.72 6.85 10.69
N ALA A 41 -7.69 6.75 11.52
CA ALA A 41 -6.60 7.70 11.62
C ALA A 41 -5.34 7.29 10.84
N ARG A 42 -5.31 6.06 10.29
CA ARG A 42 -4.13 5.52 9.63
C ARG A 42 -3.93 6.17 8.26
N PRO A 43 -2.76 6.82 8.01
CA PRO A 43 -2.51 7.46 6.72
C PRO A 43 -2.51 6.45 5.57
N VAL A 44 -3.16 6.82 4.47
CA VAL A 44 -3.16 6.05 3.23
C VAL A 44 -2.84 6.97 2.07
N LEU A 45 -1.83 6.63 1.28
CA LEU A 45 -1.61 7.24 -0.02
C LEU A 45 -2.59 6.60 -1.02
N VAL A 46 -3.44 7.42 -1.63
CA VAL A 46 -4.50 6.96 -2.54
C VAL A 46 -4.20 7.42 -3.96
N LEU A 47 -4.17 6.47 -4.90
CA LEU A 47 -3.88 6.72 -6.32
C LEU A 47 -4.97 6.12 -7.21
N PRO A 48 -5.25 6.72 -8.39
CA PRO A 48 -5.98 6.04 -9.44
C PRO A 48 -5.22 4.78 -9.91
N PRO A 49 -5.90 3.69 -10.32
CA PRO A 49 -5.25 2.46 -10.77
C PRO A 49 -4.22 2.66 -11.88
N ARG A 50 -4.49 3.58 -12.82
CA ARG A 50 -3.56 3.91 -13.91
C ARG A 50 -2.25 4.50 -13.41
N ALA A 51 -2.30 5.39 -12.40
CA ALA A 51 -1.12 6.01 -11.83
C ALA A 51 -0.30 4.98 -11.03
N PHE A 52 -0.97 4.13 -10.26
CA PHE A 52 -0.32 3.04 -9.54
C PHE A 52 0.41 2.07 -10.50
N HIS A 53 -0.26 1.65 -11.58
CA HIS A 53 0.34 0.78 -12.60
C HIS A 53 1.58 1.41 -13.25
N ALA A 54 1.50 2.68 -13.63
CA ALA A 54 2.62 3.41 -14.22
C ALA A 54 3.81 3.50 -13.25
N PHE A 55 3.54 3.81 -11.97
CA PHE A 55 4.55 3.86 -10.92
C PHE A 55 5.26 2.51 -10.75
N VAL A 56 4.52 1.43 -10.51
CA VAL A 56 5.10 0.09 -10.28
C VAL A 56 5.90 -0.38 -11.49
N SER A 57 5.45 -0.06 -12.71
CA SER A 57 6.17 -0.39 -13.94
C SER A 57 7.50 0.36 -14.09
N ALA A 58 7.60 1.58 -13.54
CA ALA A 58 8.80 2.41 -13.63
C ALA A 58 9.86 2.08 -12.56
N VAL A 59 9.44 1.54 -11.41
CA VAL A 59 10.33 1.23 -10.27
C VAL A 59 10.71 -0.25 -10.17
N ARG A 60 10.35 -1.05 -11.17
CA ARG A 60 10.66 -2.48 -11.21
C ARG A 60 12.13 -2.75 -11.53
#